data_AF-A0A7X7XWV6-F1
#
_entry.id   AF-A0A7X7XWV6-F1
#
_cell.length_a   1.000
_cell.length_b   1.000
_cell.length_c   1.000
_cell.angle_alpha   90.00
_cell.angle_beta   90.00
_cell.angle_gamma   90.00
#
_symmetry.space_group_name_H-M   'P 1'
#
loop_
_entity.id
_entity.type
_entity.pdbx_description
1 polymer ?
#
loop_
_entity_poly.entity_id
_entity_poly.type
_entity_poly.pdbx_seq_one_letter_code
_entity_poly.pdbx_strand_id
1 'polypeptide(L)'
;MVKKKCLFLLLLCTSLLLSSISFYAASEGEQPLDNVSVVKIIGDGPGYEKIIKGDLNNDGKINSLDYSLAKKLLLETIDINSMDAKQLITIDLNGDENFSSLDLALLQRYTLEIINSFPSDDVEYNVGDLTGDKEYTIEDVQALGNIISGDLKDSSPLTIIIADINKDGVVDEKDLEILTEIINGEYKGFIDFTDEEAEAKHLALYLTDEIFPPEDLVMEISQELSIIRETYGTQLPQIKNIFHWNHNKFNKANLKVEFDDETYEKVINEEYTEWNQLNIEYGLEIIRIQDKECLLIFSDVLNNDKLTELYKTLPGIKSVITSFMIPFRPVPTVGVEDVDGNRKYTFIEVDSYGNTTSHVFQFNGEDVEYINPY
;
A
#
# COMPACT_ATOMS: atom_id res chain seq x y z
N MET A 1 -25.59 54.28 -47.61
CA MET A 1 -26.68 53.48 -47.01
C MET A 1 -26.05 52.19 -46.49
N VAL A 2 -26.09 51.74 -45.23
CA VAL A 2 -26.75 52.15 -43.99
C VAL A 2 -25.88 51.57 -42.83
N LYS A 3 -25.57 52.43 -41.85
CA LYS A 3 -25.32 52.27 -40.40
C LYS A 3 -24.30 51.28 -39.78
N LYS A 4 -23.42 51.91 -38.97
CA LYS A 4 -22.80 51.44 -37.71
C LYS A 4 -23.85 51.02 -36.64
N LYS A 5 -23.53 50.02 -35.80
CA LYS A 5 -23.28 50.13 -34.33
C LYS A 5 -23.52 48.80 -33.55
N CYS A 6 -22.60 48.57 -32.58
CA CYS A 6 -22.74 47.86 -31.30
C CYS A 6 -22.80 46.32 -31.30
N LEU A 7 -22.30 45.56 -30.31
CA LEU A 7 -21.41 45.76 -29.14
C LEU A 7 -21.36 44.35 -28.46
N PHE A 8 -20.20 43.93 -27.94
CA PHE A 8 -20.00 42.93 -26.86
C PHE A 8 -20.60 41.51 -26.97
N LEU A 9 -19.74 40.49 -27.13
CA LEU A 9 -19.66 39.31 -26.23
C LEU A 9 -18.39 38.47 -26.51
N LEU A 10 -17.50 38.39 -25.51
CA LEU A 10 -16.55 37.31 -25.13
C LEU A 10 -16.00 36.40 -26.27
N LEU A 11 -14.71 36.30 -26.62
CA LEU A 11 -13.45 36.38 -25.85
C LEU A 11 -13.48 35.60 -24.53
N LEU A 12 -13.81 34.31 -24.60
CA LEU A 12 -13.62 33.34 -23.51
C LEU A 12 -13.67 31.93 -24.12
N CYS A 13 -12.54 31.34 -24.50
CA CYS A 13 -12.38 29.88 -24.68
C CYS A 13 -10.92 29.42 -24.96
N THR A 14 -9.91 30.29 -24.93
CA THR A 14 -8.50 29.87 -25.11
C THR A 14 -7.61 30.22 -23.92
N SER A 15 -8.17 30.29 -22.70
CA SER A 15 -7.42 30.65 -21.49
C SER A 15 -7.82 29.84 -20.25
N LEU A 16 -8.22 28.57 -20.40
CA LEU A 16 -8.72 27.75 -19.28
C LEU A 16 -8.03 26.38 -19.12
N LEU A 17 -6.82 26.22 -19.65
CA LEU A 17 -5.99 25.02 -19.41
C LEU A 17 -4.56 25.33 -18.94
N LEU A 18 -4.27 26.57 -18.52
CA LEU A 18 -2.94 27.00 -18.06
C LEU A 18 -3.05 27.95 -16.85
N SER A 19 -3.89 27.60 -15.87
CA SER A 19 -3.98 28.33 -14.60
C SER A 19 -3.54 27.46 -13.42
N SER A 20 -2.27 27.06 -13.41
CA SER A 20 -1.53 26.72 -12.19
C SER A 20 -0.02 26.52 -12.41
N ILE A 21 0.57 27.01 -13.52
CA ILE A 21 2.03 27.11 -13.64
C ILE A 21 2.41 28.58 -13.61
N SER A 22 2.55 29.12 -12.40
CA SER A 22 3.17 30.43 -12.23
C SER A 22 4.67 30.28 -12.40
N PHE A 23 5.14 30.63 -13.60
CA PHE A 23 6.55 30.87 -13.88
C PHE A 23 7.03 32.03 -12.98
N TYR A 24 7.78 31.74 -11.92
CA TYR A 24 8.46 32.79 -11.16
C TYR A 24 9.85 33.01 -11.76
N ALA A 25 9.94 33.98 -12.66
CA ALA A 25 11.21 34.52 -13.12
C ALA A 25 11.76 35.51 -12.07
N ALA A 26 12.91 35.15 -11.51
CA ALA A 26 13.94 35.95 -10.83
C ALA A 26 13.56 37.37 -10.33
N SER A 27 13.49 37.51 -9.00
CA SER A 27 13.93 38.74 -8.32
C SER A 27 14.80 38.34 -7.12
N GLU A 28 16.03 38.83 -7.10
CA GLU A 28 17.04 38.60 -6.06
C GLU A 28 16.48 38.78 -4.64
N GLY A 29 16.71 37.76 -3.83
CA GLY A 29 16.32 37.67 -2.43
C GLY A 29 16.22 36.22 -2.03
N GLU A 30 17.36 35.57 -1.75
CA GLU A 30 17.39 34.25 -1.11
C GLU A 30 16.54 34.30 0.17
N GLN A 31 15.44 33.55 0.15
CA GLN A 31 14.78 33.02 1.33
C GLN A 31 14.89 31.50 1.16
N PRO A 32 15.48 30.76 2.12
CA PRO A 32 15.62 29.33 1.98
C PRO A 32 14.24 28.68 1.87
N LEU A 33 14.13 27.74 0.94
CA LEU A 33 12.94 26.94 0.67
C LEU A 33 12.75 25.92 1.82
N ASP A 34 12.46 26.40 3.02
CA ASP A 34 12.12 25.54 4.17
C ASP A 34 10.68 25.07 4.00
N ASN A 35 10.51 23.95 3.28
CA ASN A 35 9.47 22.91 3.42
C ASN A 35 9.44 22.04 2.15
N VAL A 36 10.56 21.40 1.81
CA VAL A 36 10.50 20.17 1.03
C VAL A 36 10.25 19.07 2.05
N SER A 37 9.06 18.47 2.00
CA SER A 37 8.72 17.29 2.79
C SER A 37 9.61 16.13 2.31
N VAL A 38 10.77 15.93 2.93
CA VAL A 38 11.59 14.75 2.64
C VAL A 38 10.92 13.57 3.31
N VAL A 39 10.27 12.71 2.54
CA VAL A 39 9.72 11.45 3.03
C VAL A 39 10.81 10.39 2.87
N LYS A 40 11.62 10.21 3.91
CA LYS A 40 12.56 9.08 3.98
C LYS A 40 11.78 7.83 4.37
N ILE A 41 11.63 6.90 3.42
CA ILE A 41 11.04 5.59 3.68
C ILE A 41 12.14 4.58 3.93
N ILE A 42 12.27 4.16 5.19
CA ILE A 42 13.14 3.04 5.57
C ILE A 42 12.26 1.78 5.52
N GLY A 43 12.10 1.20 4.34
CA GLY A 43 11.17 0.09 4.08
C GLY A 43 10.42 0.28 2.75
N ASP A 44 9.41 -0.54 2.51
CA ASP A 44 8.51 -0.41 1.39
C ASP A 44 7.79 0.94 1.40
N GLY A 45 8.07 1.81 0.43
CA GLY A 45 7.19 2.94 0.11
C GLY A 45 5.84 2.45 -0.46
N PRO A 46 5.32 2.99 -1.56
CA PRO A 46 4.37 2.22 -2.39
C PRO A 46 4.88 0.81 -2.82
N GLY A 47 6.12 0.45 -2.49
CA GLY A 47 6.64 -0.92 -2.48
C GLY A 47 8.15 -0.93 -2.69
N TYR A 48 8.92 -1.32 -1.68
CA TYR A 48 10.27 -1.87 -1.85
C TYR A 48 10.08 -3.27 -2.43
N GLU A 49 10.29 -3.37 -3.72
CA GLU A 49 10.10 -4.64 -4.40
C GLU A 49 11.42 -5.27 -4.76
N LYS A 50 11.37 -6.61 -4.76
CA LYS A 50 12.48 -7.45 -5.18
C LYS A 50 12.04 -8.29 -6.38
N ILE A 51 12.83 -8.22 -7.45
CA ILE A 51 12.74 -9.12 -8.59
C ILE A 51 13.75 -10.24 -8.36
N ILE A 52 13.24 -11.46 -8.20
CA ILE A 52 14.06 -12.66 -8.07
C ILE A 52 14.52 -13.08 -9.47
N LYS A 53 15.83 -13.11 -9.70
CA LYS A 53 16.37 -13.57 -10.99
C LYS A 53 16.03 -15.04 -11.20
N GLY A 54 15.53 -15.38 -12.39
CA GLY A 54 15.16 -16.75 -12.76
C GLY A 54 13.76 -17.20 -12.35
N ASP A 55 13.00 -16.39 -11.61
CA ASP A 55 11.58 -16.63 -11.29
C ASP A 55 10.70 -15.94 -12.36
N LEU A 56 10.51 -16.60 -13.50
CA LEU A 56 9.87 -16.02 -14.68
C LEU A 56 8.34 -16.01 -14.58
N ASN A 57 7.76 -16.88 -13.75
CA ASN A 57 6.31 -16.88 -13.49
C ASN A 57 5.94 -16.11 -12.21
N ASN A 58 6.92 -15.53 -11.51
CA ASN A 58 6.75 -14.71 -10.32
C ASN A 58 5.98 -15.44 -9.20
N ASP A 59 6.25 -16.74 -9.04
CA ASP A 59 5.64 -17.58 -7.99
C ASP A 59 6.48 -17.66 -6.70
N GLY A 60 7.62 -16.96 -6.69
CA GLY A 60 8.59 -16.91 -5.59
C GLY A 60 9.57 -18.08 -5.60
N LYS A 61 9.53 -18.98 -6.59
CA LYS A 61 10.35 -20.20 -6.62
C LYS A 61 10.96 -20.46 -8.00
N ILE A 62 12.29 -20.38 -8.07
CA ILE A 62 13.02 -20.77 -9.28
C ILE A 62 12.99 -22.30 -9.45
N ASN A 63 12.23 -22.79 -10.42
CA ASN A 63 12.02 -24.22 -10.64
C ASN A 63 11.86 -24.62 -12.12
N SER A 64 11.44 -25.86 -12.35
CA SER A 64 11.29 -26.42 -13.70
C SER A 64 10.24 -25.71 -14.57
N LEU A 65 9.28 -25.01 -13.97
CA LEU A 65 8.29 -24.19 -14.68
C LEU A 65 8.95 -22.99 -15.35
N ASP A 66 9.83 -22.28 -14.64
CA ASP A 66 10.61 -21.16 -15.18
C ASP A 66 11.50 -21.59 -16.32
N TYR A 67 12.21 -22.72 -16.14
CA TYR A 67 13.01 -23.31 -17.22
C TYR A 67 12.16 -23.63 -18.46
N SER A 68 10.96 -24.17 -18.27
CA SER A 68 10.06 -24.45 -19.38
C SER A 68 9.59 -23.16 -20.07
N LEU A 69 9.38 -22.07 -19.34
CA LEU A 69 8.97 -20.78 -19.89
C LEU A 69 10.11 -20.13 -20.68
N ALA A 70 11.31 -20.05 -20.10
CA ALA A 70 12.53 -19.57 -20.75
C ALA A 70 12.83 -20.36 -22.04
N LYS A 71 12.67 -21.69 -22.01
CA LYS A 71 12.88 -22.54 -23.18
C LYS A 71 11.89 -22.24 -24.31
N LYS A 72 10.62 -21.97 -23.99
CA LYS A 72 9.60 -21.61 -24.98
C LYS A 72 9.92 -20.27 -25.64
N LEU A 73 10.43 -19.31 -24.87
CA LEU A 73 10.87 -18.01 -25.35
C LEU A 73 12.07 -18.14 -26.30
N LEU A 74 13.09 -18.91 -25.92
CA LEU A 74 14.28 -19.11 -26.77
C LEU A 74 13.94 -19.80 -28.10
N LEU A 75 12.90 -20.65 -28.10
CA LEU A 75 12.40 -21.33 -29.30
C LEU A 75 11.40 -20.48 -30.10
N GLU A 76 11.17 -19.21 -29.72
CA GLU A 76 10.22 -18.28 -30.35
C GLU A 76 8.79 -18.83 -30.43
N THR A 77 8.44 -19.75 -29.52
CA THR A 77 7.07 -20.28 -29.40
C THR A 77 6.17 -19.36 -28.59
N ILE A 78 6.77 -18.42 -27.88
CA ILE A 78 6.16 -17.26 -27.23
C ILE A 78 6.93 -16.04 -27.73
N ASP A 79 6.21 -14.98 -28.09
CA ASP A 79 6.83 -13.73 -28.53
C ASP A 79 7.43 -13.01 -27.32
N ILE A 80 8.71 -12.63 -27.39
CA ILE A 80 9.38 -11.85 -26.34
C ILE A 80 8.67 -10.51 -26.09
N ASN A 81 8.02 -9.95 -27.12
CA ASN A 81 7.24 -8.72 -27.00
C ASN A 81 5.93 -8.90 -26.22
N SER A 82 5.54 -10.14 -25.90
CA SER A 82 4.39 -10.44 -25.04
C SER A 82 4.75 -10.57 -23.57
N MET A 83 6.04 -10.46 -23.23
CA MET A 83 6.51 -10.46 -21.84
C MET A 83 6.30 -9.08 -21.22
N ASP A 84 5.92 -9.06 -19.95
CA ASP A 84 5.90 -7.82 -19.17
C ASP A 84 7.33 -7.37 -18.80
N ALA A 85 7.45 -6.15 -18.26
CA ALA A 85 8.73 -5.57 -17.88
C ALA A 85 9.47 -6.41 -16.81
N LYS A 86 8.74 -7.01 -15.86
CA LYS A 86 9.31 -7.82 -14.78
C LYS A 86 9.92 -9.09 -15.35
N GLN A 87 9.20 -9.75 -16.24
CA GLN A 87 9.66 -10.95 -16.94
C GLN A 87 10.93 -10.69 -17.77
N LEU A 88 11.04 -9.54 -18.43
CA LEU A 88 12.26 -9.16 -19.16
C LEU A 88 13.48 -9.02 -18.25
N ILE A 89 13.31 -8.55 -17.02
CA ILE A 89 14.40 -8.42 -16.04
C ILE A 89 14.76 -9.79 -15.45
N THR A 90 13.76 -10.62 -15.13
CA THR A 90 13.98 -11.94 -14.49
C THR A 90 14.79 -12.91 -15.35
N ILE A 91 14.72 -12.77 -16.68
CA ILE A 91 15.25 -13.75 -17.63
C ILE A 91 16.72 -13.48 -18.04
N ASP A 92 17.23 -12.27 -17.82
CA ASP A 92 18.65 -11.93 -17.98
C ASP A 92 19.43 -12.38 -16.74
N LEU A 93 20.07 -13.55 -16.83
CA LEU A 93 20.72 -14.21 -15.69
C LEU A 93 22.23 -13.95 -15.65
N ASN A 94 22.82 -13.51 -16.76
CA ASN A 94 24.23 -13.15 -16.83
C ASN A 94 24.48 -11.63 -16.74
N GLY A 95 23.43 -10.80 -16.83
CA GLY A 95 23.49 -9.35 -16.71
C GLY A 95 24.01 -8.65 -17.97
N ASP A 96 23.88 -9.26 -19.15
CA ASP A 96 24.33 -8.68 -20.42
C ASP A 96 23.22 -7.98 -21.22
N GLU A 97 22.05 -7.78 -20.60
CA GLU A 97 20.85 -7.15 -21.16
C GLU A 97 20.23 -7.94 -22.32
N ASN A 98 20.69 -9.16 -22.63
CA ASN A 98 20.21 -9.96 -23.74
C ASN A 98 19.86 -11.39 -23.31
N PHE A 99 18.58 -11.76 -23.42
CA PHE A 99 18.20 -13.15 -23.23
C PHE A 99 18.77 -14.06 -24.33
N SER A 100 19.55 -15.06 -23.93
CA SER A 100 20.20 -15.98 -24.85
C SER A 100 20.21 -17.44 -24.35
N SER A 101 20.83 -18.31 -25.15
CA SER A 101 21.07 -19.70 -24.74
C SER A 101 21.96 -19.83 -23.50
N LEU A 102 22.74 -18.79 -23.16
CA LEU A 102 23.58 -18.77 -21.97
C LEU A 102 22.72 -18.67 -20.70
N ASP A 103 21.71 -17.80 -20.69
CA ASP A 103 20.76 -17.67 -19.58
C ASP A 103 19.97 -18.96 -19.37
N LEU A 104 19.48 -19.56 -20.46
CA LEU A 104 18.80 -20.85 -20.36
C LEU A 104 19.69 -21.95 -19.75
N ALA A 105 21.00 -21.95 -20.06
CA ALA A 105 21.96 -22.87 -19.48
C ALA A 105 22.23 -22.58 -17.99
N LEU A 106 22.26 -21.32 -17.59
CA LEU A 106 22.36 -20.92 -16.17
C LEU A 106 21.12 -21.39 -15.39
N LEU A 107 19.92 -21.12 -15.89
CA LEU A 107 18.66 -21.55 -15.28
C LEU A 107 18.57 -23.08 -15.15
N GLN A 108 19.02 -23.80 -16.17
CA GLN A 108 19.10 -25.27 -16.11
C GLN A 108 20.06 -25.75 -15.02
N ARG A 109 21.23 -25.12 -14.89
CA ARG A 109 22.21 -25.51 -13.88
C ARG A 109 21.71 -25.19 -12.48
N TYR A 110 20.98 -24.10 -12.29
CA TYR A 110 20.38 -23.72 -11.02
C TYR A 110 19.28 -24.72 -10.61
N THR A 111 18.35 -25.03 -11.51
CA THR A 111 17.27 -26.00 -11.26
C THR A 111 17.76 -27.44 -11.02
N LEU A 112 19.00 -27.75 -11.44
CA LEU A 112 19.69 -29.01 -11.16
C LEU A 112 20.62 -28.93 -9.93
N GLU A 113 20.59 -27.83 -9.18
CA GLU A 113 21.43 -27.58 -7.98
C GLU A 113 22.94 -27.67 -8.26
N ILE A 114 23.37 -27.45 -9.51
CA ILE A 114 24.78 -27.42 -9.92
C ILE A 114 25.42 -26.09 -9.54
N ILE A 115 24.62 -25.01 -9.55
CA ILE A 115 24.97 -23.68 -9.06
C ILE A 115 23.91 -23.25 -8.05
N ASN A 116 24.30 -22.42 -7.09
CA ASN A 116 23.40 -21.94 -6.04
C ASN A 116 23.00 -20.47 -6.23
N SER A 117 23.54 -19.80 -7.26
CA SER A 117 23.27 -18.41 -7.58
C SER A 117 23.59 -18.14 -9.06
N PHE A 118 23.00 -17.08 -9.60
CA PHE A 118 23.32 -16.57 -10.93
C PHE A 118 24.47 -15.56 -10.88
N PRO A 119 25.13 -15.28 -12.02
CA PRO A 119 26.05 -14.15 -12.14
C PRO A 119 25.40 -12.78 -11.95
N SER A 120 24.13 -12.64 -12.36
CA SER A 120 23.32 -11.44 -12.10
C SER A 120 22.68 -11.52 -10.72
N ASP A 121 22.67 -10.40 -10.02
CA ASP A 121 22.02 -10.26 -8.71
C ASP A 121 20.51 -10.00 -8.87
N ASP A 122 19.76 -10.33 -7.82
CA ASP A 122 18.37 -9.91 -7.69
C ASP A 122 18.27 -8.37 -7.73
N VAL A 123 17.18 -7.86 -8.28
CA VAL A 123 16.98 -6.40 -8.40
C VAL A 123 16.06 -5.93 -7.30
N GLU A 124 16.55 -5.00 -6.50
CA GLU A 124 15.80 -4.34 -5.43
C GLU A 124 15.54 -2.89 -5.83
N TYR A 125 14.30 -2.42 -5.69
CA TYR A 125 13.90 -1.06 -6.06
C TYR A 125 12.77 -0.56 -5.18
N ASN A 126 12.66 0.76 -5.06
CA ASN A 126 11.52 1.42 -4.45
C ASN A 126 10.60 1.90 -5.57
N VAL A 127 9.35 1.46 -5.56
CA VAL A 127 8.31 1.98 -6.45
C VAL A 127 8.22 3.50 -6.25
N GLY A 128 8.18 4.27 -7.34
CA GLY A 128 8.13 5.73 -7.34
C GLY A 128 9.45 6.47 -7.08
N ASP A 129 10.54 5.79 -6.73
CA ASP A 129 11.89 6.36 -6.59
C ASP A 129 12.61 6.32 -7.94
N LEU A 130 12.39 7.35 -8.75
CA LEU A 130 12.89 7.41 -10.12
C LEU A 130 14.32 7.96 -10.21
N THR A 131 14.80 8.58 -9.14
CA THR A 131 16.17 9.08 -9.02
C THR A 131 17.13 8.04 -8.44
N GLY A 132 16.62 7.04 -7.73
CA GLY A 132 17.37 5.97 -7.09
C GLY A 132 18.11 6.41 -5.83
N ASP A 133 17.72 7.54 -5.23
CA ASP A 133 18.33 8.08 -4.02
C ASP A 133 17.60 7.64 -2.73
N LYS A 134 16.53 6.85 -2.88
CA LYS A 134 15.67 6.34 -1.80
C LYS A 134 14.88 7.42 -1.07
N GLU A 135 14.78 8.62 -1.63
CA GLU A 135 13.94 9.69 -1.16
C GLU A 135 12.81 9.93 -2.17
N TYR A 136 11.61 10.29 -1.69
CA TYR A 136 10.53 10.72 -2.56
C TYR A 136 10.53 12.23 -2.61
N THR A 137 10.92 12.79 -3.76
CA THR A 137 11.22 14.21 -3.92
C THR A 137 10.55 14.81 -5.15
N ILE A 138 10.64 16.13 -5.31
CA ILE A 138 10.10 16.81 -6.48
C ILE A 138 10.86 16.38 -7.77
N GLU A 139 12.10 15.90 -7.62
CA GLU A 139 12.91 15.34 -8.68
C GLU A 139 12.28 14.06 -9.24
N ASP A 140 11.70 13.19 -8.39
CA ASP A 140 10.98 11.99 -8.84
C ASP A 140 9.69 12.36 -9.58
N VAL A 141 8.96 13.38 -9.10
CA VAL A 141 7.77 13.91 -9.81
C VAL A 141 8.14 14.45 -11.18
N GLN A 142 9.27 15.15 -11.30
CA GLN A 142 9.77 15.64 -12.58
C GLN A 142 10.17 14.48 -13.49
N ALA A 143 10.87 13.47 -12.96
CA ALA A 143 11.23 12.27 -13.70
C ALA A 143 9.99 11.54 -14.23
N LEU A 144 8.95 11.37 -13.40
CA LEU A 144 7.69 10.74 -13.78
C LEU A 144 6.94 11.57 -14.84
N GLY A 145 6.89 12.89 -14.66
CA GLY A 145 6.30 13.81 -15.64
C GLY A 145 6.98 13.72 -17.01
N ASN A 146 8.30 13.55 -17.05
CA ASN A 146 9.06 13.34 -18.29
C ASN A 146 8.73 11.99 -18.95
N ILE A 147 8.54 10.94 -18.15
CA ILE A 147 8.14 9.61 -18.63
C ILE A 147 6.73 9.68 -19.28
N ILE A 148 5.76 10.26 -18.58
CA ILE A 148 4.36 10.39 -19.04
C ILE A 148 4.25 11.27 -20.30
N SER A 149 5.05 12.34 -20.38
CA SER A 149 5.02 13.29 -21.51
C SER A 149 5.56 12.69 -22.83
N GLY A 150 6.03 11.44 -22.81
CA GLY A 150 6.47 10.71 -24.00
C GLY A 150 7.86 11.08 -24.48
N ASP A 151 8.68 11.73 -23.64
CA ASP A 151 10.06 12.09 -23.97
C ASP A 151 11.04 10.90 -23.90
N LEU A 152 10.55 9.69 -23.57
CA LEU A 152 11.36 8.48 -23.49
C LEU A 152 10.71 7.32 -24.22
N LYS A 153 11.02 7.19 -25.51
CA LYS A 153 10.77 5.94 -26.26
C LYS A 153 11.66 4.76 -25.84
N ASP A 154 12.61 4.99 -24.92
CA ASP A 154 13.69 4.05 -24.58
C ASP A 154 13.88 3.87 -23.05
N SER A 155 12.83 4.03 -22.25
CA SER A 155 12.91 3.74 -20.80
C SER A 155 13.20 2.25 -20.55
N SER A 156 14.11 1.96 -19.62
CA SER A 156 14.41 0.58 -19.24
C SER A 156 13.17 -0.11 -18.64
N PRO A 157 13.03 -1.45 -18.75
CA PRO A 157 11.95 -2.18 -18.09
C PRO A 157 11.83 -1.87 -16.60
N LEU A 158 12.96 -1.69 -15.90
CA LEU A 158 12.98 -1.34 -14.48
C LEU A 158 12.37 0.04 -14.23
N THR A 159 12.66 1.02 -15.08
CA THR A 159 12.08 2.36 -14.98
C THR A 159 10.56 2.33 -15.13
N ILE A 160 10.03 1.49 -16.01
CA ILE A 160 8.58 1.34 -16.19
C ILE A 160 7.95 0.78 -14.91
N ILE A 161 8.57 -0.23 -14.30
CA ILE A 161 8.08 -0.84 -13.06
C ILE A 161 8.13 0.16 -11.89
N ILE A 162 9.21 0.93 -11.78
CA ILE A 162 9.33 1.97 -10.75
C ILE A 162 8.28 3.07 -10.96
N ALA A 163 8.00 3.44 -12.20
CA ALA A 163 7.06 4.51 -12.54
C ALA A 163 5.58 4.10 -12.46
N ASP A 164 5.26 2.82 -12.57
CA ASP A 164 3.91 2.26 -12.42
C ASP A 164 3.59 2.10 -10.93
N ILE A 165 3.30 3.23 -10.28
CA ILE A 165 3.15 3.32 -8.83
C ILE A 165 1.86 2.64 -8.37
N ASN A 166 0.82 2.69 -9.19
CA ASN A 166 -0.47 2.07 -8.91
C ASN A 166 -0.57 0.59 -9.32
N LYS A 167 0.43 0.07 -10.04
CA LYS A 167 0.56 -1.33 -10.49
C LYS A 167 -0.59 -1.78 -11.39
N ASP A 168 -1.18 -0.86 -12.16
CA ASP A 168 -2.22 -1.16 -13.15
C ASP A 168 -1.65 -1.55 -14.52
N GLY A 169 -0.31 -1.54 -14.65
CA GLY A 169 0.42 -1.87 -15.85
C GLY A 169 0.57 -0.70 -16.82
N VAL A 170 0.14 0.50 -16.44
CA VAL A 170 0.18 1.70 -17.26
C VAL A 170 0.77 2.86 -16.46
N VAL A 171 1.87 3.42 -16.96
CA VAL A 171 2.46 4.65 -16.41
C VAL A 171 1.69 5.87 -16.95
N ASP A 172 0.86 6.49 -16.12
CA ASP A 172 0.00 7.62 -16.48
C ASP A 172 -0.15 8.72 -15.41
N GLU A 173 -1.06 9.66 -15.64
CA GLU A 173 -1.31 10.80 -14.74
C GLU A 173 -1.72 10.37 -13.32
N LYS A 174 -2.27 9.16 -13.14
CA LYS A 174 -2.59 8.64 -11.81
C LYS A 174 -1.33 8.39 -11.01
N ASP A 175 -0.31 7.76 -11.59
CA ASP A 175 0.97 7.52 -10.90
C ASP A 175 1.58 8.83 -10.42
N LEU A 176 1.49 9.87 -11.25
CA LEU A 176 1.92 11.22 -10.89
C LEU A 176 1.11 11.81 -9.74
N GLU A 177 -0.21 11.61 -9.72
CA GLU A 177 -1.08 12.00 -8.61
C GLU A 177 -0.64 11.32 -7.31
N ILE A 178 -0.42 10.01 -7.33
CA ILE A 178 0.03 9.26 -6.15
C ILE A 178 1.41 9.73 -5.67
N LEU A 179 2.37 9.87 -6.57
CA LEU A 179 3.72 10.34 -6.21
C LEU A 179 3.67 11.73 -5.57
N THR A 180 2.83 12.61 -6.11
CA THR A 180 2.59 13.95 -5.56
C THR A 180 1.94 13.88 -4.18
N GLU A 181 0.94 13.01 -3.99
CA GLU A 181 0.33 12.77 -2.68
C GLU A 181 1.35 12.23 -1.66
N ILE A 182 2.29 11.37 -2.09
CA ILE A 182 3.35 10.81 -1.23
C ILE A 182 4.20 11.94 -0.67
N ILE A 183 4.70 12.81 -1.55
CA ILE A 183 5.56 13.95 -1.18
C ILE A 183 4.80 14.95 -0.31
N ASN A 184 3.52 15.19 -0.60
CA ASN A 184 2.70 16.10 0.22
C ASN A 184 2.30 15.47 1.57
N GLY A 185 2.62 14.19 1.81
CA GLY A 185 2.19 13.45 3.00
C GLY A 185 0.69 13.16 3.04
N GLU A 186 0.00 13.39 1.93
CA GLU A 186 -1.46 13.19 1.75
C GLU A 186 -1.79 11.75 1.35
N TYR A 187 -0.81 11.02 0.82
CA TYR A 187 -0.96 9.65 0.35
C TYR A 187 -1.36 8.71 1.47
N LYS A 188 -2.47 8.00 1.24
CA LYS A 188 -3.11 7.10 2.22
C LYS A 188 -2.70 5.62 2.06
N GLY A 189 -1.83 5.28 1.11
CA GLY A 189 -1.38 3.91 0.85
C GLY A 189 -2.19 3.22 -0.26
N PHE A 190 -1.51 2.39 -1.05
CA PHE A 190 -2.11 1.48 -2.00
C PHE A 190 -2.64 0.27 -1.24
N ILE A 191 -3.89 -0.08 -1.54
CA ILE A 191 -4.64 -1.18 -0.93
C ILE A 191 -4.97 -0.88 0.54
N ASP A 192 -5.98 -0.03 0.74
CA ASP A 192 -6.86 -0.20 1.89
C ASP A 192 -7.48 -1.60 1.73
N PHE A 193 -7.52 -2.39 2.81
CA PHE A 193 -8.33 -3.60 2.80
C PHE A 193 -9.74 -3.22 2.37
N THR A 194 -10.44 -4.08 1.62
CA THR A 194 -11.88 -3.86 1.49
C THR A 194 -12.47 -3.78 2.90
N ASP A 195 -13.47 -2.93 3.14
CA ASP A 195 -14.11 -2.80 4.44
C ASP A 195 -14.48 -4.18 5.02
N GLU A 196 -14.82 -5.14 4.14
CA GLU A 196 -15.12 -6.55 4.43
C GLU A 196 -13.91 -7.35 4.97
N GLU A 197 -12.75 -7.26 4.31
CA GLU A 197 -11.55 -7.99 4.74
C GLU A 197 -10.98 -7.41 6.04
N ALA A 198 -10.95 -6.09 6.15
CA ALA A 198 -10.51 -5.40 7.36
C ALA A 198 -11.43 -5.73 8.54
N GLU A 199 -12.75 -5.75 8.30
CA GLU A 199 -13.77 -6.01 9.31
C GLU A 199 -13.56 -7.35 10.02
N ALA A 200 -13.45 -8.44 9.27
CA ALA A 200 -13.32 -9.75 9.86
C ALA A 200 -12.02 -9.89 10.66
N LYS A 201 -10.91 -9.35 10.15
CA LYS A 201 -9.62 -9.33 10.84
C LYS A 201 -9.66 -8.51 12.14
N HIS A 202 -10.23 -7.30 12.11
CA HIS A 202 -10.38 -6.49 13.33
C HIS A 202 -11.24 -7.19 14.37
N LEU A 203 -12.40 -7.71 13.97
CA LEU A 203 -13.30 -8.43 14.87
C LEU A 203 -12.66 -9.69 15.46
N ALA A 204 -11.86 -10.43 14.68
CA ALA A 204 -11.07 -11.57 15.19
C ALA A 204 -10.06 -11.13 16.28
N LEU A 205 -9.39 -9.99 16.08
CA LEU A 205 -8.48 -9.43 17.09
C LEU A 205 -9.20 -8.94 18.34
N TYR A 206 -10.46 -8.50 18.26
CA TYR A 206 -11.23 -8.16 19.46
C TYR A 206 -11.59 -9.38 20.31
N LEU A 207 -11.69 -10.57 19.70
CA LEU A 207 -12.01 -11.82 20.39
C LEU A 207 -10.77 -12.56 20.91
N THR A 208 -9.57 -12.14 20.52
CA THR A 208 -8.34 -12.88 20.80
C THR A 208 -7.28 -12.00 21.43
N ASP A 209 -6.33 -12.63 22.11
CA ASP A 209 -5.14 -11.95 22.64
C ASP A 209 -3.93 -12.22 21.73
N GLU A 210 -4.15 -12.28 20.41
CA GLU A 210 -3.11 -12.53 19.41
C GLU A 210 -2.64 -11.23 18.76
N ILE A 211 -1.43 -11.22 18.20
CA ILE A 211 -0.95 -10.10 17.36
C ILE A 211 -1.52 -10.20 15.96
N PHE A 212 -1.44 -11.40 15.38
CA PHE A 212 -2.04 -11.71 14.10
C PHE A 212 -3.48 -12.20 14.31
N PRO A 213 -4.43 -11.77 13.47
CA PRO A 213 -5.78 -12.33 13.51
C PRO A 213 -5.71 -13.82 13.11
N PRO A 214 -6.24 -14.76 13.91
CA PRO A 214 -6.23 -16.17 13.54
C PRO A 214 -7.05 -16.43 12.28
N GLU A 215 -6.44 -17.01 11.24
CA GLU A 215 -7.06 -17.19 9.91
C GLU A 215 -8.41 -17.93 9.97
N ASP A 216 -8.48 -19.02 10.74
CA ASP A 216 -9.72 -19.79 10.92
C ASP A 216 -10.84 -18.92 11.49
N LEU A 217 -10.52 -18.08 12.49
CA LEU A 217 -11.49 -17.18 13.11
C LEU A 217 -11.93 -16.05 12.18
N VAL A 218 -11.00 -15.49 11.39
CA VAL A 218 -11.33 -14.49 10.36
C VAL A 218 -12.32 -15.08 9.35
N MET A 219 -12.08 -16.31 8.90
CA MET A 219 -12.95 -17.00 7.96
C MET A 219 -14.34 -17.26 8.55
N GLU A 220 -14.41 -17.73 9.80
CA GLU A 220 -15.68 -17.91 10.51
C GLU A 220 -16.47 -16.60 10.61
N ILE A 221 -15.83 -15.52 11.09
CA ILE A 221 -16.47 -14.22 11.26
C ILE A 221 -16.98 -13.67 9.93
N SER A 222 -16.19 -13.78 8.87
CA SER A 222 -16.56 -13.35 7.52
C SER A 222 -17.81 -14.10 7.00
N GLN A 223 -17.87 -15.42 7.24
CA GLN A 223 -19.02 -16.25 6.87
C GLN A 223 -20.26 -15.88 7.68
N GLU A 224 -20.13 -15.70 8.99
CA GLU A 224 -21.23 -15.35 9.88
C GLU A 224 -21.83 -13.99 9.56
N LEU A 225 -21.00 -12.99 9.29
CA LEU A 225 -21.44 -11.65 8.86
C LEU A 225 -22.16 -11.71 7.50
N SER A 226 -21.65 -12.53 6.56
CA SER A 226 -22.32 -12.80 5.29
C SER A 226 -23.70 -13.42 5.51
N ILE A 227 -23.81 -14.45 6.36
CA ILE A 227 -25.08 -15.11 6.71
C ILE A 227 -26.08 -14.10 7.30
N ILE A 228 -25.65 -13.23 8.22
CA ILE A 228 -26.51 -12.18 8.81
C ILE A 228 -27.04 -11.25 7.71
N ARG A 229 -26.14 -10.72 6.87
CA ARG A 229 -26.48 -9.76 5.81
C ARG A 229 -27.41 -10.37 4.76
N GLU A 230 -27.21 -11.62 4.39
CA GLU A 230 -28.06 -12.36 3.45
C GLU A 230 -29.45 -12.66 4.04
N THR A 231 -29.48 -13.17 5.28
CA THR A 231 -30.71 -13.61 5.95
C THR A 231 -31.61 -12.43 6.30
N TYR A 232 -31.03 -11.37 6.89
CA TYR A 232 -31.81 -10.27 7.45
C TYR A 232 -31.78 -8.99 6.61
N GLY A 233 -30.86 -8.86 5.65
CA GLY A 233 -30.70 -7.62 4.88
C GLY A 233 -31.89 -7.26 3.99
N THR A 234 -32.83 -8.17 3.74
CA THR A 234 -34.12 -7.79 3.09
C THR A 234 -35.06 -7.09 4.06
N GLN A 235 -35.08 -7.51 5.32
CA GLN A 235 -35.91 -6.92 6.38
C GLN A 235 -35.26 -5.66 6.97
N LEU A 236 -33.93 -5.65 7.08
CA LEU A 236 -33.11 -4.58 7.63
C LEU A 236 -32.08 -4.13 6.58
N PRO A 237 -32.48 -3.39 5.52
CA PRO A 237 -31.57 -3.03 4.42
C PRO A 237 -30.30 -2.30 4.84
N GLN A 238 -30.32 -1.59 5.97
CA GLN A 238 -29.18 -0.85 6.51
C GLN A 238 -27.99 -1.76 6.84
N ILE A 239 -28.21 -2.98 7.36
CA ILE A 239 -27.11 -3.84 7.83
C ILE A 239 -26.21 -4.33 6.69
N LYS A 240 -26.71 -4.28 5.44
CA LYS A 240 -25.92 -4.63 4.25
C LYS A 240 -24.73 -3.71 4.03
N ASN A 241 -24.80 -2.48 4.53
CA ASN A 241 -23.78 -1.45 4.30
C ASN A 241 -23.17 -0.93 5.62
N ILE A 242 -23.39 -1.65 6.73
CA ILE A 242 -22.73 -1.36 8.00
C ILE A 242 -21.57 -2.33 8.14
N PHE A 243 -20.36 -1.78 8.17
CA PHE A 243 -19.12 -2.51 8.37
C PHE A 243 -18.45 -2.11 9.68
N HIS A 244 -17.53 -2.92 10.18
CA HIS A 244 -16.77 -2.58 11.38
C HIS A 244 -15.97 -1.30 11.15
N TRP A 245 -16.31 -0.27 11.90
CA TRP A 245 -15.50 0.94 11.97
C TRP A 245 -14.31 0.71 12.90
N ASN A 246 -13.11 0.68 12.33
CA ASN A 246 -11.89 0.75 13.12
C ASN A 246 -11.54 2.23 13.41
N HIS A 247 -11.14 2.51 14.66
CA HIS A 247 -10.54 3.79 15.03
C HIS A 247 -9.19 4.04 14.39
N ASN A 248 -8.52 3.00 13.88
CA ASN A 248 -7.26 3.13 13.19
C ASN A 248 -7.40 3.93 11.89
N LYS A 249 -6.53 4.91 11.69
CA LYS A 249 -6.55 5.79 10.50
C LYS A 249 -6.42 5.06 9.16
N PHE A 250 -5.74 3.91 9.11
CA PHE A 250 -5.32 3.24 7.88
C PHE A 250 -5.94 1.87 7.67
N ASN A 251 -6.82 1.42 8.57
CA ASN A 251 -7.34 0.04 8.65
C ASN A 251 -6.29 -1.07 8.76
N LYS A 252 -5.00 -0.80 8.60
CA LYS A 252 -3.86 -1.68 8.90
C LYS A 252 -3.29 -1.37 10.28
N ALA A 253 -2.37 -2.20 10.77
CA ALA A 253 -1.57 -1.80 11.92
C ALA A 253 -0.64 -0.63 11.60
N ASN A 254 -0.49 0.29 12.55
CA ASN A 254 0.47 1.38 12.46
C ASN A 254 0.79 1.94 13.84
N LEU A 255 2.02 2.42 13.97
CA LEU A 255 2.57 2.97 15.19
C LEU A 255 3.26 4.30 14.89
N LYS A 256 3.00 5.30 15.71
CA LYS A 256 3.80 6.51 15.77
C LYS A 256 4.79 6.37 16.93
N VAL A 257 6.07 6.34 16.58
CA VAL A 257 7.20 6.13 17.49
C VAL A 257 7.97 7.43 17.65
N GLU A 258 8.23 7.84 18.88
CA GLU A 258 9.12 8.95 19.21
C GLU A 258 10.43 8.40 19.79
N PHE A 259 11.55 8.81 19.24
CA PHE A 259 12.88 8.41 19.70
C PHE A 259 13.53 9.48 20.61
N ASP A 260 14.50 9.06 21.42
CA ASP A 260 15.48 9.98 21.98
C ASP A 260 16.45 10.50 20.91
N ASP A 261 17.16 11.57 21.24
CA ASP A 261 17.96 12.30 20.27
C ASP A 261 19.11 11.44 19.70
N GLU A 262 19.74 10.60 20.53
CA GLU A 262 20.82 9.71 20.08
C GLU A 262 20.29 8.62 19.14
N THR A 263 19.14 8.04 19.49
CA THR A 263 18.54 6.94 18.74
C THR A 263 17.91 7.43 17.45
N TYR A 264 17.31 8.62 17.47
CA TYR A 264 16.81 9.27 16.26
C TYR A 264 17.92 9.46 15.22
N GLU A 265 19.11 9.92 15.64
CA GLU A 265 20.28 10.05 14.76
C GLU A 265 20.72 8.69 14.18
N LYS A 266 20.63 7.60 14.96
CA LYS A 266 20.90 6.25 14.44
C LYS A 266 19.85 5.80 13.43
N VAL A 267 18.57 6.11 13.67
CA VAL A 267 17.47 5.76 12.76
C VAL A 267 17.62 6.46 11.41
N ILE A 268 17.88 7.78 11.39
CA ILE A 268 18.04 8.53 10.14
C ILE A 268 19.29 8.10 9.35
N ASN A 269 20.34 7.62 10.04
CA ASN A 269 21.57 7.12 9.42
C ASN A 269 21.53 5.61 9.10
N GLU A 270 20.38 4.94 9.29
CA GLU A 270 20.21 3.50 9.05
C GLU A 270 21.11 2.60 9.93
N GLU A 271 21.51 3.11 11.09
CA GLU A 271 22.36 2.41 12.06
C GLU A 271 21.55 1.73 13.19
N TYR A 272 20.27 2.08 13.32
CA TYR A 272 19.36 1.46 14.30
C TYR A 272 18.83 0.13 13.77
N THR A 273 19.18 -0.96 14.47
CA THR A 273 18.91 -2.34 14.01
C THR A 273 18.03 -3.14 14.97
N GLU A 274 17.74 -2.58 16.15
CA GLU A 274 17.05 -3.23 17.23
C GLU A 274 15.59 -3.58 16.89
N TRP A 275 14.97 -2.83 15.98
CA TRP A 275 13.63 -3.10 15.46
C TRP A 275 13.59 -4.10 14.29
N ASN A 276 14.73 -4.48 13.70
CA ASN A 276 14.76 -5.18 12.40
C ASN A 276 14.00 -6.51 12.46
N GLN A 277 14.17 -7.28 13.53
CA GLN A 277 13.48 -8.54 13.70
C GLN A 277 11.96 -8.36 13.82
N LEU A 278 11.50 -7.36 14.58
CA LEU A 278 10.07 -7.07 14.73
C LEU A 278 9.47 -6.56 13.41
N ASN A 279 10.21 -5.71 12.70
CA ASN A 279 9.81 -5.17 11.40
C ASN A 279 9.60 -6.31 10.39
N ILE A 280 10.52 -7.27 10.33
CA ILE A 280 10.39 -8.46 9.47
C ILE A 280 9.23 -9.34 9.93
N GLU A 281 9.15 -9.65 11.23
CA GLU A 281 8.17 -10.57 11.78
C GLU A 281 6.73 -10.08 11.59
N TYR A 282 6.50 -8.77 11.78
CA TYR A 282 5.17 -8.17 11.69
C TYR A 282 4.89 -7.48 10.35
N GLY A 283 5.80 -7.63 9.39
CA GLY A 283 5.60 -7.14 8.03
C GLY A 283 5.46 -5.61 7.98
N LEU A 284 6.41 -4.90 8.56
CA LEU A 284 6.51 -3.45 8.42
C LEU A 284 6.68 -3.11 6.94
N GLU A 285 5.75 -2.31 6.43
CA GLU A 285 5.71 -1.87 5.03
C GLU A 285 6.39 -0.50 4.96
N ILE A 286 5.76 0.53 5.53
CA ILE A 286 6.19 1.92 5.37
C ILE A 286 6.77 2.47 6.67
N ILE A 287 7.90 3.18 6.57
CA ILE A 287 8.37 4.10 7.60
C ILE A 287 8.26 5.53 7.09
N ARG A 288 7.66 6.45 7.84
CA ARG A 288 7.69 7.89 7.54
C ARG A 288 8.31 8.64 8.71
N ILE A 289 9.39 9.37 8.47
CA ILE A 289 10.08 10.11 9.52
C ILE A 289 9.82 11.60 9.31
N GLN A 290 9.31 12.27 10.34
CA GLN A 290 9.10 13.71 10.36
C GLN A 290 9.29 14.25 11.78
N ASP A 291 10.13 15.27 11.96
CA ASP A 291 10.26 16.01 13.23
C ASP A 291 10.46 15.13 14.50
N LYS A 292 11.35 14.13 14.43
CA LYS A 292 11.59 13.12 15.50
C LYS A 292 10.47 12.10 15.74
N GLU A 293 9.41 12.17 14.96
CA GLU A 293 8.33 11.20 14.96
C GLU A 293 8.49 10.24 13.77
N CYS A 294 8.33 8.96 14.01
CA CYS A 294 8.47 7.90 13.04
C CYS A 294 7.15 7.13 12.96
N LEU A 295 6.44 7.25 11.84
CA LEU A 295 5.23 6.49 11.56
C LEU A 295 5.61 5.18 10.88
N LEU A 296 5.34 4.08 11.57
CA LEU A 296 5.44 2.71 11.09
C LEU A 296 4.07 2.27 10.59
N ILE A 297 3.96 1.78 9.35
CA ILE A 297 2.73 1.22 8.78
C ILE A 297 3.03 -0.22 8.37
N PHE A 298 2.24 -1.15 8.88
CA PHE A 298 2.42 -2.57 8.63
C PHE A 298 1.53 -3.03 7.48
N SER A 299 1.93 -4.12 6.84
CA SER A 299 1.28 -4.69 5.66
C SER A 299 -0.09 -5.33 5.95
N ASP A 300 -0.39 -5.64 7.21
CA ASP A 300 -1.63 -6.33 7.61
C ASP A 300 -2.36 -5.65 8.79
N VAL A 301 -3.60 -6.10 9.03
CA VAL A 301 -4.38 -5.83 10.23
C VAL A 301 -3.76 -6.60 11.40
N LEU A 302 -3.15 -5.89 12.34
CA LEU A 302 -2.54 -6.49 13.53
C LEU A 302 -3.04 -5.79 14.80
N ASN A 303 -2.85 -6.45 15.94
CA ASN A 303 -3.20 -5.89 17.24
C ASN A 303 -2.26 -4.74 17.61
N ASN A 304 -2.69 -3.51 17.33
CA ASN A 304 -1.89 -2.31 17.58
C ASN A 304 -1.49 -2.13 19.04
N ASP A 305 -2.32 -2.56 20.00
CA ASP A 305 -1.98 -2.42 21.42
C ASP A 305 -0.80 -3.32 21.77
N LYS A 306 -0.81 -4.58 21.31
CA LYS A 306 0.31 -5.51 21.49
C LYS A 306 1.56 -5.07 20.76
N LEU A 307 1.43 -4.63 19.51
CA LEU A 307 2.52 -4.05 18.73
C LEU A 307 3.13 -2.83 19.43
N THR A 308 2.29 -1.95 19.94
CA THR A 308 2.72 -0.80 20.74
C THR A 308 3.54 -1.24 21.94
N GLU A 309 3.06 -2.23 22.72
CA GLU A 309 3.79 -2.75 23.88
C GLU A 309 5.12 -3.40 23.49
N LEU A 310 5.20 -4.11 22.37
CA LEU A 310 6.45 -4.67 21.87
C LEU A 310 7.46 -3.59 21.49
N TYR A 311 7.06 -2.62 20.65
CA TYR A 311 7.95 -1.55 20.21
C TYR A 311 8.40 -0.68 21.39
N LYS A 312 7.54 -0.42 22.39
CA LYS A 312 7.94 0.30 23.62
C LYS A 312 9.13 -0.32 24.36
N THR A 313 9.41 -1.61 24.16
CA THR A 313 10.54 -2.28 24.83
C THR A 313 11.89 -2.00 24.17
N LEU A 314 11.92 -1.47 22.96
CA LEU A 314 13.17 -1.24 22.23
C LEU A 314 13.95 -0.06 22.83
N PRO A 315 15.30 -0.13 22.80
CA PRO A 315 16.12 0.93 23.36
C PRO A 315 15.94 2.23 22.59
N GLY A 316 15.90 3.35 23.32
CA GLY A 316 15.86 4.69 22.74
C GLY A 316 14.48 5.17 22.32
N ILE A 317 13.43 4.38 22.53
CA ILE A 317 12.05 4.79 22.30
C ILE A 317 11.50 5.52 23.52
N LYS A 318 11.00 6.74 23.32
CA LYS A 318 10.33 7.57 24.34
C LYS A 318 8.84 7.29 24.42
N SER A 319 8.19 7.17 23.27
CA SER A 319 6.76 6.92 23.19
C SER A 319 6.42 6.12 21.93
N VAL A 320 5.36 5.30 22.04
CA VAL A 320 4.74 4.59 20.92
C VAL A 320 3.24 4.68 21.11
N ILE A 321 2.54 5.15 20.08
CA ILE A 321 1.08 5.26 20.07
C ILE A 321 0.54 4.82 18.70
N THR A 322 -0.67 4.29 18.67
CA THR A 322 -1.39 4.05 17.41
C THR A 322 -1.96 5.36 16.88
N SER A 323 -1.93 5.58 15.56
CA SER A 323 -2.67 6.70 14.96
C SER A 323 -4.15 6.36 14.89
N PHE A 324 -4.98 7.12 15.60
CA PHE A 324 -6.42 6.91 15.62
C PHE A 324 -7.17 8.12 15.08
N MET A 325 -8.25 7.85 14.35
CA MET A 325 -9.25 8.81 13.92
C MET A 325 -10.46 8.74 14.86
N ILE A 326 -10.72 9.86 15.54
CA ILE A 326 -11.95 10.02 16.33
C ILE A 326 -12.99 10.71 15.45
N PRO A 327 -14.11 10.05 15.11
CA PRO A 327 -15.14 10.69 14.34
C PRO A 327 -15.87 11.74 15.19
N PHE A 328 -16.22 12.88 14.58
CA PHE A 328 -16.96 13.97 15.25
C PHE A 328 -18.41 13.60 15.62
N ARG A 329 -18.92 12.52 15.05
CA ARG A 329 -20.26 11.97 15.29
C ARG A 329 -20.16 10.44 15.37
N PRO A 330 -21.12 9.76 16.00
CA PRO A 330 -21.21 8.31 15.92
C PRO A 330 -21.21 7.88 14.45
N VAL A 331 -20.50 6.80 14.16
CA VAL A 331 -20.43 6.17 12.84
C VAL A 331 -21.14 4.83 12.91
N PRO A 332 -21.86 4.42 11.85
CA PRO A 332 -22.37 3.07 11.78
C PRO A 332 -21.22 2.08 11.89
N THR A 333 -21.39 1.04 12.71
CA THR A 333 -20.33 0.06 12.97
C THR A 333 -20.93 -1.28 13.38
N VAL A 334 -20.20 -2.38 13.18
CA VAL A 334 -20.50 -3.66 13.81
C VAL A 334 -19.41 -4.03 14.81
N GLY A 335 -19.82 -4.54 15.97
CA GLY A 335 -18.95 -5.15 16.97
C GLY A 335 -19.28 -6.62 17.17
N VAL A 336 -18.34 -7.34 17.79
CA VAL A 336 -18.47 -8.76 18.11
C VAL A 336 -18.15 -9.01 19.60
N GLU A 337 -18.83 -9.97 20.21
CA GLU A 337 -18.52 -10.50 21.52
C GLU A 337 -18.91 -11.98 21.61
N ASP A 338 -18.17 -12.76 22.40
CA ASP A 338 -18.58 -14.13 22.76
C ASP A 338 -19.30 -14.10 24.12
N VAL A 339 -20.56 -14.56 24.15
CA VAL A 339 -21.40 -14.60 25.36
C VAL A 339 -21.87 -16.03 25.58
N ASP A 340 -21.50 -16.62 26.71
CA ASP A 340 -21.87 -17.99 27.09
C ASP A 340 -21.53 -19.06 26.02
N GLY A 341 -20.45 -18.84 25.26
CA GLY A 341 -19.99 -19.73 24.19
C GLY A 341 -20.68 -19.53 22.84
N ASN A 342 -21.51 -18.50 22.71
CA ASN A 342 -22.18 -18.12 21.47
C ASN A 342 -21.66 -16.76 20.99
N ARG A 343 -21.39 -16.64 19.69
CA ARG A 343 -20.91 -15.39 19.09
C ARG A 343 -22.07 -14.46 18.82
N LYS A 344 -21.93 -13.21 19.25
CA LYS A 344 -22.93 -12.16 19.12
C LYS A 344 -22.37 -10.97 18.36
N TYR A 345 -23.13 -10.53 17.36
CA TYR A 345 -22.84 -9.38 16.53
C TYR A 345 -23.81 -8.24 16.85
N THR A 346 -23.27 -7.05 17.05
CA THR A 346 -24.07 -5.85 17.31
C THR A 346 -23.81 -4.83 16.21
N PHE A 347 -24.78 -4.66 15.31
CA PHE A 347 -24.78 -3.62 14.29
C PHE A 347 -25.37 -2.34 14.88
N ILE A 348 -24.62 -1.25 14.81
CA ILE A 348 -25.04 0.07 15.24
C ILE A 348 -25.36 0.88 13.99
N GLU A 349 -26.62 1.20 13.81
CA GLU A 349 -27.09 2.18 12.83
C GLU A 349 -27.05 3.58 13.45
N VAL A 350 -26.69 4.59 12.65
CA VAL A 350 -26.69 6.00 13.07
C VAL A 350 -27.54 6.81 12.09
N ASP A 351 -28.54 7.52 12.62
CA ASP A 351 -29.40 8.38 11.81
C ASP A 351 -28.75 9.75 11.50
N SER A 352 -29.42 10.57 10.68
CA SER A 352 -28.94 11.91 10.30
C SER A 352 -28.74 12.88 11.48
N TYR A 353 -29.36 12.60 12.63
CA TYR A 353 -29.29 13.39 13.84
C TYR A 353 -28.23 12.86 14.83
N GLY A 354 -27.60 11.72 14.54
CA GLY A 354 -26.64 11.06 15.40
C GLY A 354 -27.26 10.14 16.45
N ASN A 355 -28.56 9.82 16.35
CA ASN A 355 -29.17 8.82 17.22
C ASN A 355 -28.75 7.42 16.75
N THR A 356 -28.50 6.54 17.71
CA THR A 356 -28.05 5.18 17.46
C THR A 356 -29.19 4.19 17.64
N THR A 357 -29.29 3.22 16.73
CA THR A 357 -30.14 2.04 16.88
C THR A 357 -29.27 0.80 16.78
N SER A 358 -29.45 -0.17 17.68
CA SER A 358 -28.68 -1.41 17.65
C SER A 358 -29.49 -2.56 17.06
N HIS A 359 -28.84 -3.44 16.31
CA HIS A 359 -29.40 -4.68 15.82
C HIS A 359 -28.47 -5.81 16.25
N VAL A 360 -28.97 -6.70 17.10
CA VAL A 360 -28.17 -7.77 17.69
C VAL A 360 -28.50 -9.09 17.02
N PHE A 361 -27.49 -9.84 16.64
CA PHE A 361 -27.62 -11.19 16.10
C PHE A 361 -26.74 -12.13 16.93
N GLN A 362 -27.26 -13.32 17.25
CA GLN A 362 -26.50 -14.32 18.00
C GLN A 362 -26.51 -15.64 17.23
N PHE A 363 -25.35 -16.24 17.08
CA PHE A 363 -25.19 -17.60 16.57
C PHE A 363 -25.34 -18.61 17.71
N ASN A 364 -26.18 -19.61 17.51
CA ASN A 364 -26.34 -20.76 18.40
C ASN A 364 -25.97 -22.03 17.61
N GLY A 365 -24.67 -22.29 17.46
CA GLY A 365 -24.18 -23.23 16.46
C GLY A 365 -24.27 -22.62 15.06
N GLU A 366 -24.88 -23.32 14.10
CA GLU A 366 -25.03 -22.82 12.72
C GLU A 366 -26.24 -21.89 12.53
N ASP A 367 -27.16 -21.83 13.50
CA ASP A 367 -28.37 -21.02 13.42
C ASP A 367 -28.13 -19.61 13.97
N VAL A 368 -28.58 -18.59 13.23
CA VAL A 368 -28.55 -17.19 13.66
C VAL A 368 -29.93 -16.71 14.08
N GLU A 369 -30.00 -16.00 15.20
CA GLU A 369 -31.22 -15.38 15.71
C GLU A 369 -31.06 -13.86 15.84
N TYR A 370 -32.05 -13.11 15.35
CA TYR A 370 -32.14 -11.67 15.58
C TYR A 370 -32.70 -11.38 16.98
N ILE A 371 -31.82 -10.96 17.88
CA ILE A 371 -32.17 -10.58 19.25
C ILE A 371 -32.60 -9.11 19.20
N ASN A 372 -33.90 -8.88 19.09
CA ASN A 372 -34.47 -7.54 19.07
C ASN A 372 -34.03 -6.76 20.33
N PRO A 373 -33.57 -5.51 20.22
CA PRO A 373 -33.34 -4.67 21.39
C PRO A 373 -34.69 -4.34 22.01
N TYR A 374 -34.74 -4.25 23.33
CA TYR A 374 -35.82 -3.53 24.00
C TYR A 374 -35.82 -2.06 23.64
#